data_AF-A0A952AIS1-F1
#
_entry.id   AF-A0A952AIS1-F1
#
_cell.length_a   1.000
_cell.length_b   1.000
_cell.length_c   1.000
_cell.angle_alpha   90.00
_cell.angle_beta   90.00
_cell.angle_gamma   90.00
#
_symmetry.space_group_name_H-M   'P 1'
#
loop_
_entity.id
_entity.type
_entity.pdbx_description
1 polymer ?
#
loop_
_entity_poly.entity_id
_entity_poly.type
_entity_poly.pdbx_seq_one_letter_code
_entity_poly.pdbx_strand_id
1 'polypeptide(L)' 'MIKKLILPMQKVLLQRRLCPACTRSLDKANLLESRANGTNVVSCDCTRIFIYDKDLDTFRRALQEEL' A
#
# COMPACT_ATOMS: atom_id res chain seq x y z
N MET A 1 28.79 12.19 -4.02
CA MET A 1 28.38 10.78 -3.90
C MET A 1 27.32 10.67 -2.81
N ILE A 2 26.05 10.78 -3.20
CA ILE A 2 24.93 10.66 -2.27
C ILE A 2 24.90 9.18 -1.88
N LYS A 3 25.19 8.90 -0.60
CA LYS A 3 25.07 7.56 -0.01
C LYS A 3 23.77 6.95 -0.53
N LYS A 4 23.85 5.78 -1.17
CA LYS A 4 22.67 5.01 -1.59
C LYS A 4 21.79 4.89 -0.36
N LEU A 5 20.77 5.73 -0.27
CA LEU A 5 19.86 5.79 0.87
C LEU A 5 19.16 4.44 0.85
N ILE A 6 19.57 3.52 1.71
CA ILE A 6 18.99 2.18 1.78
C ILE A 6 17.57 2.40 2.23
N LEU A 7 16.65 2.44 1.26
CA LEU A 7 15.24 2.55 1.53
C LEU A 7 14.84 1.30 2.32
N PRO A 8 14.05 1.44 3.38
CA PRO A 8 13.57 0.28 4.12
C PRO A 8 12.84 -0.63 3.13
N MET A 9 13.11 -1.94 3.21
CA MET A 9 12.57 -2.92 2.27
C MET A 9 11.04 -2.84 2.12
N GLN A 10 10.35 -2.44 3.19
CA GLN A 10 8.90 -2.20 3.19
C GLN A 10 8.48 -1.13 2.18
N LYS A 11 9.23 -0.01 2.10
CA LYS A 11 8.95 1.07 1.15
C LYS A 11 9.22 0.63 -0.29
N VAL A 12 10.30 -0.13 -0.50
CA VAL A 12 10.63 -0.70 -1.81
C VAL A 12 9.54 -1.67 -2.29
N LEU A 13 9.02 -2.52 -1.40
CA LEU A 13 7.94 -3.46 -1.72
C LEU A 13 6.64 -2.71 -2.07
N LEU A 14 6.24 -1.69 -1.29
CA LEU A 14 5.07 -0.88 -1.59
C LEU A 14 5.19 -0.12 -2.93
N GLN A 15 6.37 0.42 -3.23
CA GLN A 15 6.64 1.06 -4.53
C GLN A 15 6.52 0.07 -5.70
N ARG A 16 6.80 -1.22 -5.47
CA ARG A 16 6.56 -2.30 -6.42
C ARG A 16 5.13 -2.85 -6.36
N ARG A 17 4.24 -2.20 -5.63
CA ARG A 17 2.85 -2.64 -5.40
C ARG A 17 2.76 -4.03 -4.78
N LEU A 18 3.72 -4.39 -3.93
CA LEU A 18 3.75 -5.67 -3.22
C LEU A 18 3.45 -5.45 -1.73
N CYS A 19 2.70 -6.39 -1.15
CA CYS A 19 2.49 -6.42 0.29
C CYS A 19 3.84 -6.61 1.01
N PRO A 20 4.22 -5.72 1.95
CA PRO A 20 5.50 -5.80 2.67
C PRO A 20 5.75 -7.08 3.46
N ALA A 21 4.74 -7.93 3.62
CA ALA A 21 4.81 -9.07 4.53
C ALA A 21 4.36 -10.41 3.95
N CYS A 22 3.58 -10.46 2.86
CA CYS A 22 3.32 -11.71 2.12
C CYS A 22 3.77 -11.66 0.65
N THR A 23 4.36 -10.53 0.23
CA THR A 23 4.90 -10.26 -1.12
C THR A 23 3.94 -10.44 -2.29
N ARG A 24 2.65 -10.67 -2.04
CA ARG A 24 1.60 -10.68 -3.07
C ARG A 24 1.37 -9.27 -3.62
N SER A 25 0.98 -9.21 -4.89
CA SER A 25 0.62 -7.95 -5.54
C SER A 25 -0.65 -7.36 -4.92
N LEU A 26 -0.58 -6.06 -4.63
CA LEU A 26 -1.69 -5.25 -4.14
C LEU A 26 -2.63 -4.81 -5.27
N ASP A 27 -2.25 -5.00 -6.54
CA ASP A 27 -3.15 -4.78 -7.68
C ASP A 27 -4.34 -5.75 -7.67
N LYS A 28 -4.18 -6.90 -7.01
CA LYS A 28 -5.23 -7.91 -6.80
C LYS A 28 -5.86 -7.81 -5.41
N ALA A 29 -5.57 -6.76 -4.65
CA ALA A 29 -6.15 -6.56 -3.33
C ALA A 29 -7.67 -6.35 -3.43
N ASN A 30 -8.39 -6.84 -2.43
CA ASN A 30 -9.84 -6.70 -2.35
C ASN A 30 -10.18 -5.27 -1.94
N LEU A 31 -11.02 -4.59 -2.73
CA LEU A 31 -11.54 -3.27 -2.36
C LEU A 31 -12.50 -3.43 -1.17
N LEU A 32 -12.21 -2.75 -0.06
CA LEU A 32 -13.09 -2.70 1.11
C LEU A 32 -13.99 -1.46 1.06
N GLU A 33 -13.43 -0.31 0.76
CA GLU A 33 -14.13 0.97 0.75
C GLU A 33 -13.53 1.89 -0.31
N SER A 34 -14.37 2.63 -1.05
CA SER A 34 -13.93 3.71 -1.93
C SER A 34 -14.35 5.04 -1.33
N ARG A 35 -13.39 5.88 -0.98
CA ARG A 35 -13.65 7.19 -0.37
C ARG A 35 -13.80 8.26 -1.45
N ALA A 36 -14.61 9.29 -1.14
CA ALA A 36 -14.85 10.42 -2.05
C ALA A 36 -13.59 11.28 -2.28
N ASN A 37 -12.60 11.20 -1.39
CA ASN A 37 -11.33 11.93 -1.46
C ASN A 37 -10.29 11.31 -2.42
N GLY A 38 -10.70 10.40 -3.31
CA GLY A 38 -9.79 9.76 -4.26
C GLY A 38 -8.99 8.58 -3.71
N THR A 39 -9.17 8.21 -2.44
CA THR A 39 -8.49 7.05 -1.84
C THR A 39 -9.40 5.82 -1.74
N ASN A 40 -8.81 4.64 -1.83
CA ASN A 40 -9.48 3.36 -1.65
C ASN A 40 -8.85 2.61 -0.48
N VAL A 41 -9.69 2.09 0.41
CA VAL A 41 -9.27 1.11 1.42
C VAL A 41 -9.28 -0.27 0.76
N VAL A 42 -8.13 -0.95 0.78
CA VAL A 42 -7.98 -2.28 0.17
C VAL A 42 -7.38 -3.27 1.15
N SER A 43 -7.77 -4.53 1.04
CA SER A 43 -7.27 -5.64 1.85
C SER A 43 -6.46 -6.61 1.00
N CYS A 44 -5.24 -6.91 1.44
CA CYS A 44 -4.43 -7.96 0.87
C CYS A 44 -4.97 -9.34 1.28
N ASP A 45 -4.71 -10.39 0.49
CA ASP A 45 -5.05 -11.79 0.81
C ASP A 45 -4.56 -12.24 2.21
N CYS A 46 -3.47 -11.64 2.69
CA CYS A 46 -2.93 -11.91 4.03
C CYS A 46 -3.60 -11.07 5.13
N THR A 47 -4.81 -10.57 4.90
CA THR A 47 -5.66 -9.76 5.79
C THR A 47 -5.15 -8.37 6.18
N ARG A 48 -4.02 -7.92 5.64
CA ARG A 48 -3.48 -6.57 5.91
C ARG A 48 -4.18 -5.52 5.07
N ILE A 49 -4.47 -4.39 5.70
CA ILE A 49 -5.21 -3.29 5.09
C ILE A 49 -4.26 -2.18 4.65
N PHE A 50 -4.51 -1.66 3.45
CA PHE A 50 -3.75 -0.62 2.80
C PHE A 50 -4.68 0.46 2.26
N ILE A 51 -4.14 1.65 2.09
CA ILE A 51 -4.79 2.74 1.36
C ILE A 51 -4.12 2.83 0.00
N TYR A 52 -4.93 2.75 -1.04
CA TYR A 52 -4.54 3.06 -2.41
C TYR A 52 -4.97 4.48 -2.73
N ASP A 53 -4.00 5.34 -3.02
CA ASP A 53 -4.21 6.70 -3.48
C ASP A 53 -4.30 6.70 -5.00
N LYS A 54 -5.46 7.05 -5.58
CA LYS A 54 -5.67 7.03 -7.03
C LYS A 54 -4.93 8.15 -7.74
N ASP A 55 -4.75 9.28 -7.08
CA ASP A 55 -4.10 10.46 -7.69
C ASP A 55 -2.59 10.25 -7.80
N LEU A 56 -2.00 9.64 -6.77
CA LEU A 56 -0.57 9.33 -6.73
C LEU A 56 -0.24 7.93 -7.27
N ASP A 57 -1.24 7.08 -7.47
CA ASP A 57 -1.09 5.68 -7.86
C ASP A 57 -0.14 4.91 -6.92
N THR A 58 -0.27 5.15 -5.62
CA THR A 58 0.59 4.55 -4.60
C THR A 58 -0.19 3.83 -3.52
N PHE A 59 0.44 2.82 -2.94
CA PHE A 59 -0.06 2.11 -1.77
C PHE A 59 0.69 2.54 -0.52
N ARG A 60 -0.06 2.76 0.57
CA ARG A 60 0.48 2.91 1.93
C ARG A 60 -0.29 2.01 2.90
N ARG A 61 0.28 1.74 4.08
CA ARG A 61 -0.48 1.07 5.15
C ARG A 61 -1.60 2.00 5.63
N ALA A 62 -2.76 1.42 5.95
CA ALA A 62 -3.82 2.15 6.62
C ALA A 62 -3.39 2.53 8.04
N LEU A 63 -3.76 3.75 8.46
CA LEU A 63 -3.64 4.18 9.84
C LEU A 63 -4.80 3.62 10.68
N GLN A 64 -4.63 3.59 12.00
CA GLN A 64 -5.66 3.09 12.93
C GLN A 64 -6.99 3.86 12.79
N GLU A 65 -6.92 5.16 12.53
CA GLU A 65 -8.07 6.06 12.31
C GLU A 65 -8.78 5.84 10.97
N GLU A 66 -8.18 5.06 10.07
CA GLU A 66 -8.72 4.75 8.74
C GLU A 66 -9.39 3.36 8.70
N LEU A 67 -9.47 2.67 9.83
CA LEU A 67 -10.08 1.34 10.02
C LEU A 67 -11.36 1.44 10.87
#